data_AF-S4W6L9-F1
#
_entry.id   AF-S4W6L9-F1
#
_cell.length_a   1.000
_cell.length_b   1.000
_cell.length_c   1.000
_cell.angle_alpha   90.00
_cell.angle_beta   90.00
_cell.angle_gamma   90.00
#
_symmetry.space_group_name_H-M   'P 1'
#
loop_
_entity.id
_entity.type
_entity.pdbx_description
1 polymer ?
#
loop_
_entity_poly.entity_id
_entity_poly.type
_entity_poly.pdbx_seq_one_letter_code
_entity_poly.pdbx_strand_id
1 'polypeptide(L)'
;EALKRYSGPLKVHFVSNIDGTNLVEVLKPLSPETTLFLIASKTFTTAETHTNATSAKEWFLSKGAKVEDIKKHFAALSTNEAEVSKFGIDPKNMFGFENWVGGRYSVWSSIGLSVALYVGFDKFDEFLSGAEAVDKHFTSTKLSDNIPVIGALLSVWYNNFFGAQTHLVAPFDQYLHRF
;
A
#
# COMPACT_ATOMS: atom_id res chain seq x y z
N GLU A 1 -9.53 1.66 5.12
CA GLU A 1 -10.76 1.62 5.96
C GLU A 1 -10.97 0.33 6.75
N ALA A 2 -10.63 -0.88 6.25
CA ALA A 2 -10.85 -2.16 6.96
C ALA A 2 -10.43 -2.16 8.44
N LEU A 3 -9.30 -1.52 8.76
CA LEU A 3 -8.75 -1.42 10.11
C LEU A 3 -8.97 -0.04 10.77
N LYS A 4 -9.89 0.77 10.27
CA LYS A 4 -10.12 2.15 10.75
C LYS A 4 -10.45 2.23 12.23
N ARG A 5 -11.09 1.20 12.80
CA ARG A 5 -11.36 1.13 14.25
C ARG A 5 -10.07 1.20 15.09
N TYR A 6 -8.93 0.82 14.53
CA TYR A 6 -7.63 0.79 15.19
C TYR A 6 -6.76 1.99 14.85
N SER A 7 -7.26 2.98 14.09
CA SER A 7 -6.44 4.08 13.60
C SER A 7 -6.02 5.06 14.69
N GLY A 8 -4.80 5.58 14.57
CA GLY A 8 -4.32 6.73 15.33
C GLY A 8 -4.84 8.07 14.79
N PRO A 9 -4.23 9.20 15.20
CA PRO A 9 -4.69 10.54 14.82
C PRO A 9 -4.34 10.93 13.36
N LEU A 10 -3.48 10.16 12.70
CA LEU A 10 -3.05 10.44 11.33
C LEU A 10 -4.19 10.23 10.33
N LYS A 11 -4.37 11.21 9.45
CA LYS A 11 -5.24 11.09 8.29
C LYS A 11 -4.43 10.54 7.13
N VAL A 12 -4.90 9.47 6.52
CA VAL A 12 -4.23 8.83 5.38
C VAL A 12 -5.07 9.01 4.13
N HIS A 13 -4.39 9.35 3.04
CA HIS A 13 -4.97 9.57 1.72
C HIS A 13 -4.24 8.69 0.71
N PHE A 14 -4.98 8.13 -0.26
CA PHE A 14 -4.41 7.33 -1.33
C PHE A 14 -4.61 8.04 -2.66
N VAL A 15 -3.50 8.21 -3.40
CA VAL A 15 -3.49 8.73 -4.77
C VAL A 15 -2.86 7.66 -5.65
N SER A 16 -3.54 7.30 -6.73
CA SER A 16 -3.08 6.24 -7.64
C SER A 16 -3.40 6.54 -9.10
N ASN A 17 -4.48 7.25 -9.38
CA ASN A 17 -4.85 7.58 -10.75
C ASN A 17 -3.91 8.65 -11.31
N ILE A 18 -3.52 8.52 -12.58
CA ILE A 18 -2.75 9.55 -13.30
C ILE A 18 -3.60 10.76 -13.67
N ASP A 19 -4.93 10.61 -13.70
CA ASP A 19 -5.86 11.74 -13.75
C ASP A 19 -5.59 12.67 -12.55
N GLY A 20 -5.12 13.88 -12.85
CA GLY A 20 -4.72 14.89 -11.87
C GLY A 20 -5.83 15.27 -10.89
N THR A 21 -7.10 14.99 -11.22
CA THR A 21 -8.23 15.14 -10.30
C THR A 21 -7.98 14.41 -8.98
N ASN A 22 -7.45 13.18 -9.02
CA ASN A 22 -7.22 12.40 -7.80
C ASN A 22 -6.25 13.11 -6.85
N LEU A 23 -5.12 13.60 -7.36
CA LEU A 23 -4.13 14.30 -6.54
C LEU A 23 -4.66 15.66 -6.08
N VAL A 24 -5.25 16.44 -6.98
CA VAL A 24 -5.73 17.80 -6.68
C VAL A 24 -6.79 17.79 -5.58
N GLU A 25 -7.79 16.91 -5.66
CA GLU A 25 -8.83 16.81 -4.63
C GLU A 25 -8.25 16.39 -3.27
N VAL A 26 -7.26 15.50 -3.26
CA VAL A 26 -6.57 15.09 -2.02
C VAL A 26 -5.77 16.24 -1.41
N LEU A 27 -5.09 17.05 -2.22
CA LEU A 27 -4.22 18.13 -1.74
C LEU A 27 -4.97 19.38 -1.25
N LYS A 28 -6.18 19.65 -1.75
CA LYS A 28 -6.98 20.84 -1.40
C LYS A 28 -7.08 21.13 0.11
N PRO A 29 -7.41 20.14 0.98
CA PRO A 29 -7.54 20.39 2.42
C PRO A 29 -6.22 20.26 3.20
N LEU A 30 -5.09 19.95 2.55
CA LEU A 30 -3.84 19.62 3.23
C LEU A 30 -2.92 20.83 3.39
N SER A 31 -2.13 20.83 4.46
CA SER A 31 -1.05 21.79 4.70
C SER A 31 0.30 21.17 4.37
N PRO A 32 1.19 21.84 3.62
CA PRO A 32 2.55 21.35 3.39
C PRO A 32 3.31 21.12 4.70
N GLU A 33 3.06 21.92 5.73
CA GLU A 33 3.78 21.84 7.02
C GLU A 33 3.46 20.57 7.82
N THR A 34 2.35 19.89 7.53
CA THR A 34 1.87 18.74 8.31
C THR A 34 1.59 17.51 7.46
N THR A 35 2.06 17.48 6.21
CA THR A 35 1.81 16.36 5.28
C THR A 35 3.09 15.59 5.01
N LEU A 36 3.04 14.27 5.16
CA LEU A 36 4.08 13.33 4.74
C LEU A 36 3.60 12.57 3.49
N PHE A 37 4.42 12.58 2.45
CA PHE A 37 4.20 11.85 1.21
C PHE A 37 5.01 10.55 1.20
N LEU A 38 4.34 9.43 0.96
CA LEU A 38 4.97 8.14 0.74
C LEU A 38 4.92 7.80 -0.74
N ILE A 39 6.08 7.75 -1.41
CA ILE A 39 6.16 7.43 -2.83
C ILE A 39 6.40 5.93 -3.01
N ALA A 40 5.33 5.21 -3.35
CA ALA A 40 5.34 3.76 -3.51
C ALA A 40 5.58 3.34 -4.96
N SER A 41 6.83 3.04 -5.31
CA SER A 41 7.19 2.51 -6.63
C SER A 41 8.52 1.77 -6.56
N LYS A 42 8.51 0.49 -6.92
CA LYS A 42 9.71 -0.37 -6.92
C LYS A 42 10.84 0.24 -7.75
N THR A 43 10.54 0.63 -8.97
CA THR A 43 11.53 1.20 -9.91
C THR A 43 11.72 2.70 -9.71
N PHE A 44 10.81 3.35 -9.00
CA PHE A 44 10.70 4.81 -8.87
C PHE A 44 10.46 5.54 -10.21
N THR A 45 10.14 4.81 -11.28
CA THR A 45 9.97 5.32 -12.65
C THR A 45 8.59 5.02 -13.23
N THR A 46 7.68 4.41 -12.45
CA THR A 46 6.30 4.16 -12.87
C THR A 46 5.66 5.49 -13.28
N ALA A 47 5.18 5.61 -14.52
CA ALA A 47 4.79 6.89 -15.11
C ALA A 47 3.71 7.61 -14.28
N GLU A 48 2.67 6.88 -13.86
CA GLU A 48 1.56 7.39 -13.06
C GLU A 48 2.04 7.87 -11.68
N THR A 49 2.78 7.02 -10.95
CA THR A 49 3.30 7.35 -9.62
C THR A 49 4.32 8.49 -9.67
N HIS A 50 5.25 8.46 -10.63
CA HIS A 50 6.29 9.48 -10.76
C HIS A 50 5.70 10.84 -11.15
N THR A 51 4.71 10.87 -12.04
CA THR A 51 3.97 12.09 -12.38
C THR A 51 3.30 12.66 -11.13
N ASN A 52 2.53 11.84 -10.39
CA ASN A 52 1.88 12.28 -9.15
C ASN A 52 2.88 12.75 -8.08
N ALA A 53 4.00 12.04 -7.90
CA ALA A 53 5.04 12.42 -6.96
C ALA A 53 5.67 13.78 -7.32
N THR A 54 5.93 14.00 -8.61
CA THR A 54 6.49 15.26 -9.11
C THR A 54 5.51 16.41 -8.89
N SER A 55 4.24 16.23 -9.23
CA SER A 55 3.20 17.24 -8.98
C SER A 55 2.98 17.52 -7.48
N ALA A 56 3.07 16.51 -6.62
CA ALA A 56 3.01 16.70 -5.16
C ALA A 56 4.22 17.50 -4.64
N LYS A 57 5.42 17.23 -5.17
CA LYS A 57 6.63 18.01 -4.86
C LYS A 57 6.51 19.46 -5.32
N GLU A 58 6.02 19.69 -6.53
CA GLU A 58 5.79 21.04 -7.07
C GLU A 58 4.75 21.79 -6.22
N TRP A 59 3.65 21.13 -5.85
CA TRP A 59 2.67 21.70 -4.93
C TRP A 59 3.32 22.09 -3.59
N PHE A 60 4.09 21.19 -2.98
CA PHE A 60 4.76 21.42 -1.71
C PHE A 60 5.69 22.65 -1.75
N LEU A 61 6.52 22.76 -2.80
CA LEU A 61 7.41 23.91 -3.00
C LEU A 61 6.64 25.19 -3.33
N SER A 62 5.59 25.11 -4.14
CA SER A 62 4.75 26.28 -4.51
C SER A 62 4.02 26.89 -3.30
N LYS A 63 3.86 26.12 -2.21
CA LYS A 63 3.27 26.57 -0.95
C LYS A 63 4.29 27.13 0.04
N GLY A 64 5.53 27.36 -0.39
CA GLY A 64 6.56 28.07 0.38
C GLY A 64 7.58 27.18 1.08
N ALA A 65 7.50 25.85 0.93
CA ALA A 65 8.51 24.94 1.46
C ALA A 65 9.83 25.06 0.68
N LYS A 66 10.96 24.78 1.34
CA LYS A 66 12.28 24.80 0.70
C LYS A 66 12.61 23.42 0.13
N VAL A 67 13.53 23.39 -0.84
CA VAL A 67 14.07 22.13 -1.39
C VAL A 67 14.66 21.26 -0.27
N GLU A 68 15.29 21.88 0.72
CA GLU A 68 15.85 21.20 1.90
C GLU A 68 14.80 20.51 2.77
N ASP A 69 13.53 20.90 2.68
CA ASP A 69 12.44 20.32 3.47
C ASP A 69 11.88 19.04 2.83
N ILE A 70 12.23 18.71 1.58
CA ILE A 70 11.80 17.47 0.91
C ILE A 70 12.15 16.24 1.76
N LYS A 71 13.36 16.20 2.33
CA LYS A 71 13.79 15.09 3.21
C LYS A 71 12.96 14.92 4.49
N LYS A 72 12.16 15.90 4.89
CA LYS A 72 11.28 15.83 6.07
C LYS A 72 9.85 15.42 5.72
N HIS A 73 9.45 15.63 4.47
CA HIS A 73 8.06 15.48 4.01
C HIS A 73 7.87 14.41 2.94
N PHE A 74 8.95 13.78 2.45
CA PHE A 74 8.88 12.72 1.45
C PHE A 74 9.71 11.51 1.90
N ALA A 75 9.12 10.34 1.80
CA ALA A 75 9.78 9.05 1.96
C ALA A 75 9.46 8.14 0.77
N ALA A 76 10.34 7.18 0.49
CA ALA A 76 10.22 6.29 -0.67
C ALA A 76 10.07 4.83 -0.23
N LEU A 77 9.18 4.10 -0.91
CA LEU A 77 9.03 2.65 -0.79
C LEU A 77 9.51 2.08 -2.13
N SER A 78 10.80 1.83 -2.24
CA SER A 78 11.50 1.64 -3.51
C SER A 78 12.80 0.85 -3.36
N THR A 79 13.31 0.33 -4.48
CA THR A 79 14.63 -0.30 -4.56
C THR A 79 15.62 0.51 -5.39
N ASN A 80 15.23 1.70 -5.88
CA ASN A 80 16.04 2.53 -6.77
C ASN A 80 16.57 3.78 -6.07
N GLU A 81 17.65 3.62 -5.31
CA GLU A 81 18.26 4.71 -4.53
C GLU A 81 18.68 5.91 -5.40
N ALA A 82 19.13 5.66 -6.64
CA ALA A 82 19.58 6.71 -7.54
C ALA A 82 18.44 7.67 -7.92
N GLU A 83 17.28 7.14 -8.34
CA GLU A 83 16.13 7.98 -8.68
C GLU A 83 15.46 8.60 -7.45
N VAL A 84 15.46 7.91 -6.30
CA VAL A 84 14.98 8.46 -5.01
C VAL A 84 15.83 9.66 -4.58
N SER A 85 17.15 9.53 -4.64
CA SER A 85 18.10 10.61 -4.30
C SER A 85 17.96 11.78 -5.25
N LYS A 86 17.86 11.52 -6.56
CA LYS A 86 17.64 12.53 -7.59
C LYS A 86 16.32 13.29 -7.40
N PHE A 87 15.29 12.64 -6.87
CA PHE A 87 14.03 13.30 -6.52
C PHE A 87 14.18 14.29 -5.35
N GLY A 88 15.15 14.05 -4.46
CA GLY A 88 15.46 14.87 -3.29
C GLY A 88 15.12 14.22 -1.94
N ILE A 89 14.72 12.95 -1.94
CA ILE A 89 14.47 12.17 -0.71
C ILE A 89 15.81 11.71 -0.13
N ASP A 90 15.97 11.84 1.18
CA ASP A 90 17.13 11.28 1.89
C ASP A 90 17.11 9.75 1.79
N PRO A 91 18.19 9.08 1.34
CA PRO A 91 18.26 7.62 1.29
C PRO A 91 17.92 6.93 2.62
N LYS A 92 18.11 7.60 3.77
CA LYS A 92 17.68 7.08 5.08
C LYS A 92 16.16 6.94 5.23
N ASN A 93 15.39 7.65 4.41
CA ASN A 93 13.94 7.58 4.32
C ASN A 93 13.46 6.73 3.13
N MET A 94 14.36 5.93 2.54
CA MET A 94 14.02 4.90 1.57
C MET A 94 13.86 3.56 2.27
N PHE A 95 12.68 2.97 2.16
CA PHE A 95 12.39 1.65 2.67
C PHE A 95 12.40 0.65 1.52
N GLY A 96 13.45 -0.17 1.48
CA GLY A 96 13.64 -1.22 0.48
C GLY A 96 12.66 -2.38 0.64
N PHE A 97 12.57 -3.20 -0.40
CA PHE A 97 11.94 -4.52 -0.36
C PHE A 97 12.52 -5.42 -1.46
N GLU A 98 12.34 -6.72 -1.32
CA GLU A 98 13.03 -7.69 -2.16
C GLU A 98 12.39 -7.93 -3.53
N ASN A 99 13.18 -8.47 -4.46
CA ASN A 99 12.72 -8.71 -5.83
C ASN A 99 11.61 -9.75 -5.95
N TRP A 100 11.55 -10.71 -5.02
CA TRP A 100 10.53 -11.75 -4.96
C TRP A 100 9.19 -11.23 -4.40
N VAL A 101 9.13 -10.00 -3.88
CA VAL A 101 7.88 -9.37 -3.44
C VAL A 101 7.11 -8.88 -4.67
N GLY A 102 6.10 -9.65 -5.07
CA GLY A 102 5.18 -9.28 -6.14
C GLY A 102 4.25 -8.13 -5.73
N GLY A 103 3.95 -7.20 -6.64
CA GLY A 103 3.18 -5.98 -6.32
C GLY A 103 1.82 -6.25 -5.65
N ARG A 104 1.03 -7.20 -6.16
CA ARG A 104 -0.27 -7.58 -5.58
C ARG A 104 -0.18 -8.34 -4.23
N TYR A 105 1.02 -8.69 -3.80
CA TYR A 105 1.30 -9.36 -2.52
C TYR A 105 2.21 -8.50 -1.62
N SER A 106 2.35 -7.21 -1.91
CA SER A 106 3.39 -6.37 -1.29
C SER A 106 2.96 -5.67 -0.01
N VAL A 107 1.68 -5.68 0.37
CA VAL A 107 1.19 -4.98 1.59
C VAL A 107 1.92 -5.41 2.87
N TRP A 108 2.49 -6.62 2.88
CA TRP A 108 3.25 -7.19 4.00
C TRP A 108 4.71 -6.71 4.06
N SER A 109 5.20 -6.03 3.02
CA SER A 109 6.56 -5.46 2.97
C SER A 109 6.57 -4.00 3.43
N SER A 110 7.63 -3.26 3.11
CA SER A 110 7.68 -1.81 3.32
C SER A 110 6.54 -1.05 2.62
N ILE A 111 5.89 -1.62 1.58
CA ILE A 111 4.67 -1.04 0.99
C ILE A 111 3.56 -0.86 2.04
N GLY A 112 3.53 -1.72 3.07
CA GLY A 112 2.64 -1.62 4.22
C GLY A 112 2.92 -0.46 5.18
N LEU A 113 3.95 0.37 4.96
CA LEU A 113 4.29 1.49 5.87
C LEU A 113 3.11 2.43 6.11
N SER A 114 2.28 2.68 5.09
CA SER A 114 1.06 3.49 5.25
C SER A 114 0.07 2.86 6.25
N VAL A 115 -0.05 1.54 6.26
CA VAL A 115 -0.87 0.80 7.23
C VAL A 115 -0.27 0.91 8.62
N ALA A 116 1.04 0.67 8.76
CA ALA A 116 1.74 0.76 10.04
C ALA A 116 1.66 2.16 10.66
N LEU A 117 1.79 3.23 9.87
CA LEU A 117 1.59 4.59 10.35
C LEU A 117 0.14 4.86 10.76
N TYR A 118 -0.82 4.28 10.04
CA TYR A 118 -2.24 4.52 10.29
C TYR A 118 -2.74 3.84 11.56
N VAL A 119 -2.39 2.56 11.79
CA VAL A 119 -2.89 1.76 12.92
C VAL A 119 -1.89 1.57 14.06
N GLY A 120 -0.64 2.04 13.88
CA GLY A 120 0.46 1.78 14.79
C GLY A 120 1.19 0.47 14.47
N PHE A 121 2.48 0.39 14.80
CA PHE A 121 3.31 -0.76 14.45
C PHE A 121 2.88 -2.04 15.16
N ASP A 122 2.49 -1.98 16.43
CA ASP A 122 1.99 -3.16 17.17
C ASP A 122 0.79 -3.81 16.47
N LYS A 123 -0.13 -3.00 15.94
CA LYS A 123 -1.29 -3.49 15.17
C LYS A 123 -0.93 -3.98 13.79
N PHE A 124 0.10 -3.40 13.17
CA PHE A 124 0.65 -3.93 11.94
C PHE A 124 1.32 -5.30 12.17
N ASP A 125 2.04 -5.48 13.28
CA ASP A 125 2.65 -6.76 13.66
C ASP A 125 1.60 -7.84 13.96
N GLU A 126 0.50 -7.49 14.64
CA GLU A 126 -0.67 -8.37 14.79
C GLU A 126 -1.25 -8.76 13.42
N PHE A 127 -1.32 -7.82 12.48
CA PHE A 127 -1.79 -8.07 11.10
C PHE A 127 -0.86 -9.02 10.34
N LEU A 128 0.46 -8.86 10.46
CA LEU A 128 1.45 -9.80 9.90
C LEU A 128 1.35 -11.18 10.54
N SER A 129 1.21 -11.24 11.87
CA SER A 129 1.07 -12.48 12.63
C SER A 129 -0.18 -13.28 12.23
N GLY A 130 -1.27 -12.58 11.92
CA GLY A 130 -2.48 -13.21 11.36
C GLY A 130 -2.23 -13.88 10.01
N ALA A 131 -1.46 -13.25 9.11
CA ALA A 131 -1.07 -13.85 7.84
C ALA A 131 -0.14 -15.06 8.06
N GLU A 132 0.85 -14.95 8.95
CA GLU A 132 1.75 -16.06 9.28
C GLU A 132 0.99 -17.28 9.84
N ALA A 133 -0.06 -17.06 10.66
CA ALA A 133 -0.91 -18.14 11.14
C ALA A 133 -1.63 -18.88 10.00
N VAL A 134 -2.08 -18.14 8.97
CA VAL A 134 -2.68 -18.74 7.77
C VAL A 134 -1.63 -19.48 6.95
N ASP A 135 -0.40 -18.97 6.83
CA ASP A 135 0.71 -19.64 6.15
C ASP A 135 1.07 -20.97 6.82
N LYS A 136 1.14 -20.99 8.17
CA LYS A 136 1.37 -22.19 8.97
C LYS A 136 0.26 -23.22 8.76
N HIS A 137 -1.00 -22.78 8.78
CA HIS A 137 -2.15 -23.65 8.47
C HIS A 137 -2.07 -24.21 7.05
N PHE A 138 -1.78 -23.37 6.06
CA PHE A 138 -1.71 -23.78 4.66
C PHE A 138 -0.62 -24.84 4.41
N THR A 139 0.54 -24.70 5.05
CA THR A 139 1.69 -25.59 4.83
C THR A 139 1.65 -26.87 5.66
N SER A 140 0.96 -26.86 6.81
CA SER A 140 1.04 -27.96 7.79
C SER A 140 -0.25 -28.79 7.91
N THR A 141 -1.39 -28.29 7.43
CA THR A 141 -2.69 -28.97 7.55
C THR A 141 -2.93 -29.94 6.39
N LYS A 142 -3.45 -31.14 6.71
CA LYS A 142 -3.88 -32.14 5.70
C LYS A 142 -4.82 -31.51 4.69
N LEU A 143 -4.68 -31.87 3.41
CA LEU A 143 -5.44 -31.25 2.31
C LEU A 143 -6.97 -31.28 2.53
N SER A 144 -7.51 -32.34 3.15
CA SER A 144 -8.94 -32.49 3.45
C SER A 144 -9.47 -31.48 4.48
N ASP A 145 -8.59 -30.89 5.29
CA ASP A 145 -8.92 -29.94 6.35
C ASP A 145 -8.32 -28.54 6.07
N ASN A 146 -7.67 -28.37 4.91
CA ASN A 146 -6.92 -27.18 4.56
C ASN A 146 -7.84 -26.16 3.87
N ILE A 147 -8.31 -25.17 4.63
CA ILE A 147 -9.24 -24.11 4.21
C ILE A 147 -8.87 -23.47 2.84
N PRO A 148 -7.65 -22.93 2.61
CA PRO A 148 -7.28 -22.41 1.28
C PRO A 148 -7.37 -23.44 0.15
N VAL A 149 -6.93 -24.69 0.39
CA VAL A 149 -6.97 -25.76 -0.63
C VAL A 149 -8.41 -26.11 -0.99
N ILE A 150 -9.29 -26.28 0.01
CA ILE A 150 -10.70 -26.58 -0.22
C ILE A 150 -11.37 -25.46 -1.03
N GLY A 151 -11.12 -24.19 -0.67
CA GLY A 151 -11.63 -23.03 -1.41
C GLY A 151 -11.13 -22.99 -2.87
N ALA A 152 -9.85 -23.32 -3.09
CA ALA A 152 -9.27 -23.40 -4.43
C ALA A 152 -9.91 -24.54 -5.26
N LEU A 153 -10.12 -25.72 -4.68
CA LEU A 153 -10.76 -26.85 -5.35
C LEU A 153 -12.22 -26.55 -5.72
N LEU A 154 -12.97 -25.87 -4.85
CA LEU A 154 -14.33 -25.40 -5.17
C LEU A 154 -14.31 -24.39 -6.33
N SER A 155 -13.33 -23.50 -6.36
CA SER A 155 -13.18 -22.53 -7.44
C SER A 155 -12.91 -23.22 -8.79
N VAL A 156 -12.01 -24.22 -8.81
CA VAL A 156 -11.77 -25.06 -10.00
C VAL A 156 -13.02 -25.83 -10.40
N TRP A 157 -13.76 -26.38 -9.44
CA TRP A 157 -14.99 -27.12 -9.72
C TRP A 157 -16.02 -26.26 -10.46
N TYR A 158 -16.34 -25.08 -9.93
CA TYR A 158 -17.33 -24.20 -10.55
C TYR A 158 -16.83 -23.58 -11.85
N ASN A 159 -15.55 -23.21 -11.93
CA ASN A 159 -15.00 -22.59 -13.14
C ASN A 159 -14.86 -23.58 -14.29
N ASN A 160 -14.23 -24.75 -14.06
CA ASN A 160 -13.85 -25.68 -15.12
C ASN A 160 -14.96 -26.66 -15.51
N PHE A 161 -15.84 -27.04 -14.58
CA PHE A 161 -16.88 -28.04 -14.85
C PHE A 161 -18.26 -27.42 -15.04
N PHE A 162 -18.60 -26.38 -14.27
CA PHE A 162 -19.88 -25.67 -14.40
C PHE A 162 -19.79 -24.45 -15.33
N GLY A 163 -18.57 -24.05 -15.74
CA GLY A 163 -18.37 -22.91 -16.63
C GLY A 163 -18.66 -21.55 -15.98
N ALA A 164 -18.68 -21.47 -14.65
CA ALA A 164 -18.89 -20.20 -13.95
C ALA A 164 -17.70 -19.25 -14.18
N GLN A 165 -17.96 -18.07 -14.76
CA GLN A 165 -16.92 -17.11 -15.15
C GLN A 165 -16.58 -16.09 -14.05
N THR A 166 -17.39 -16.02 -12.99
CA THR A 166 -17.26 -15.01 -11.93
C THR A 166 -17.32 -15.65 -10.54
N HIS A 167 -16.71 -14.97 -9.57
CA HIS A 167 -16.77 -15.32 -8.16
C HIS A 167 -17.10 -14.05 -7.36
N LEU A 168 -18.21 -14.07 -6.62
CA LEU A 168 -18.65 -12.92 -5.82
C LEU A 168 -18.09 -13.03 -4.41
N VAL A 169 -17.29 -12.03 -4.01
CA VAL A 169 -16.93 -11.79 -2.61
C VAL A 169 -17.82 -10.66 -2.09
N ALA A 170 -18.66 -10.96 -1.11
CA ALA A 170 -19.63 -10.00 -0.55
C ALA A 170 -19.48 -9.93 0.98
N PRO A 171 -18.50 -9.16 1.50
CA PRO A 171 -18.37 -8.95 2.93
C PRO A 171 -19.58 -8.18 3.47
N PHE A 172 -20.19 -8.68 4.55
CA PHE A 172 -21.27 -7.99 5.26
C PHE A 172 -20.70 -7.03 6.32
N ASP A 173 -19.76 -6.19 5.89
CA ASP A 173 -19.09 -5.20 6.74
C ASP A 173 -18.69 -3.97 5.92
N GLN A 174 -19.08 -2.78 6.39
CA GLN A 174 -18.85 -1.52 5.66
C GLN A 174 -17.37 -1.14 5.58
N TYR A 175 -16.55 -1.48 6.57
CA TYR A 175 -15.11 -1.19 6.54
C TYR A 175 -14.40 -2.04 5.48
N LEU A 176 -14.97 -3.19 5.09
CA LEU A 176 -14.48 -4.08 4.04
C LEU A 176 -14.95 -3.73 2.62
N HIS A 177 -15.46 -2.52 2.37
CA HIS A 177 -15.93 -2.08 1.05
C HIS A 177 -14.86 -2.05 -0.08
N ARG A 178 -13.59 -2.32 0.24
CA ARG A 178 -12.44 -2.42 -0.69
C ARG A 178 -11.63 -3.71 -0.48
N PHE A 179 -12.26 -4.75 0.09
CA PHE A 179 -11.62 -6.05 0.29
C PHE A 179 -11.22 -6.70 -1.04
#